data_AF-A0A7Y4ZRD1-F1
#
_entry.id   AF-A0A7Y4ZRD1-F1
#
_cell.length_a   1.000
_cell.length_b   1.000
_cell.length_c   1.000
_cell.angle_alpha   90.00
_cell.angle_beta   90.00
_cell.angle_gamma   90.00
#
_symmetry.space_group_name_H-M   'P 1'
#
loop_
_entity.id
_entity.type
_entity.pdbx_description
1 polymer ?
#
loop_
_entity_poly.entity_id
_entity_poly.type
_entity_poly.pdbx_seq_one_letter_code
_entity_poly.pdbx_strand_id
1 'polypeptide(L)'
;MNRPSSSIAAEAFVHVACVLLLSGCGRSEPGDAPSAARPGTLHAPSAVTASASVTAAPPPAATTTAAPTSFAEPTPRTLAALDAALFLDAPAGSADRLRTCAAEANPGHCLLGLRFTRDPAARAIAEDMLDRFDSPAGVERDHIMDGGYRGMIHILPRTPEGTNRTHLAWVRQTLDVFATFFRDLRAAAGRAGPFPRYRTSHIDFRFMESENRTTPSADALDWRIGYNVKGSLLKSQDAVTETLFHEIFHLNDQAHDDYSVKKLTDVFEQVRRKCGARTACLAPYAPGDTMVRGGTYYAFQPGNDVREYAAELAVRYFREQSAMLAKKALAKPAFKCGPQENAMAFRLFVDEFFDGVDRTPACP
;
A
#
# COMPACT_ATOMS: atom_id res chain seq x y z
N MET A 1 34.25 42.38 -3.12
CA MET A 1 32.80 42.14 -3.06
C MET A 1 32.56 40.71 -3.51
N ASN A 2 32.32 39.82 -2.56
CA ASN A 2 32.24 38.37 -2.74
C ASN A 2 30.89 37.99 -3.37
N ARG A 3 30.91 37.17 -4.43
CA ARG A 3 29.77 36.36 -4.86
C ARG A 3 29.98 34.93 -4.37
N PRO A 4 29.02 34.27 -3.71
CA PRO A 4 29.05 32.84 -3.54
C PRO A 4 28.39 32.16 -4.75
N SER A 5 29.08 31.16 -5.29
CA SER A 5 28.55 30.19 -6.24
C SER A 5 27.78 29.13 -5.48
N SER A 6 26.49 28.96 -5.79
CA SER A 6 25.67 27.85 -5.26
C SER A 6 25.73 26.68 -6.25
N SER A 7 26.49 25.64 -5.88
CA SER A 7 26.44 24.32 -6.53
C SER A 7 25.22 23.57 -5.98
N ILE A 8 24.22 23.33 -6.82
CA ILE A 8 23.12 22.41 -6.52
C ILE A 8 23.63 20.99 -6.81
N ALA A 9 23.86 20.21 -5.77
CA ALA A 9 24.10 18.78 -5.89
C ALA A 9 22.76 18.09 -6.22
N ALA A 10 22.75 17.30 -7.29
CA ALA A 10 21.63 16.43 -7.64
C ALA A 10 21.71 15.17 -6.77
N GLU A 11 20.80 15.04 -5.80
CA GLU A 11 20.60 13.79 -5.07
C GLU A 11 19.72 12.85 -5.91
N ALA A 12 20.26 11.67 -6.23
CA ALA A 12 19.52 10.61 -6.90
C ALA A 12 18.67 9.85 -5.86
N PHE A 13 17.36 10.09 -5.85
CA PHE A 13 16.40 9.32 -5.07
C PHE A 13 16.06 8.00 -5.78
N VAL A 14 16.46 6.88 -5.19
CA VAL A 14 16.04 5.54 -5.62
C VAL A 14 14.58 5.35 -5.21
N HIS A 15 13.67 5.36 -6.17
CA HIS A 15 12.25 5.06 -5.97
C HIS A 15 12.06 3.54 -5.91
N VAL A 16 11.54 3.02 -4.80
CA VAL A 16 10.99 1.66 -4.75
C VAL A 16 9.49 1.78 -4.96
N ALA A 17 9.05 1.60 -6.21
CA ALA A 17 7.64 1.49 -6.53
C ALA A 17 7.19 0.04 -6.27
N CYS A 18 6.43 -0.18 -5.20
CA CYS A 18 5.70 -1.41 -4.93
C CYS A 18 4.54 -1.53 -5.93
N VAL A 19 4.44 -2.65 -6.67
CA VAL A 19 3.42 -2.78 -7.73
C VAL A 19 2.76 -4.15 -7.78
N LEU A 20 1.53 -4.21 -7.26
CA LEU A 20 0.65 -5.37 -7.26
C LEU A 20 0.07 -5.72 -8.65
N LEU A 21 0.13 -7.01 -9.03
CA LEU A 21 -0.63 -7.64 -10.12
C LEU A 21 -1.45 -8.80 -9.58
N LEU A 22 -2.73 -8.85 -9.95
CA LEU A 22 -3.55 -10.06 -9.89
C LEU A 22 -4.26 -10.27 -11.22
N SER A 23 -4.31 -11.54 -11.64
CA SER A 23 -5.34 -12.05 -12.54
C SER A 23 -6.30 -12.85 -11.68
N GLY A 24 -7.57 -12.43 -11.61
CA GLY A 24 -8.58 -13.14 -10.82
C GLY A 24 -8.91 -14.49 -11.45
N CYS A 25 -8.71 -15.57 -10.71
CA CYS A 25 -9.33 -16.87 -11.02
C CYS A 25 -10.64 -16.96 -10.25
N GLY A 26 -11.76 -16.83 -10.97
CA GLY A 26 -13.07 -17.25 -10.47
C GLY A 26 -13.08 -18.75 -10.19
N ARG A 27 -13.77 -19.16 -9.13
CA ARG A 27 -14.07 -20.58 -8.87
C ARG A 27 -15.03 -21.08 -9.95
N SER A 28 -14.61 -22.09 -10.71
CA SER A 28 -15.50 -22.91 -11.52
C SER A 28 -15.57 -24.30 -10.88
N GLU A 29 -16.80 -24.76 -10.58
CA GLU A 29 -17.09 -26.13 -10.17
C GLU A 29 -16.91 -27.13 -11.33
N PRO A 30 -16.74 -28.44 -11.05
CA PRO A 30 -16.24 -29.40 -12.03
C PRO A 30 -17.36 -29.90 -12.94
N GLY A 31 -17.16 -29.79 -14.25
CA GLY A 31 -18.00 -30.42 -15.28
C GLY A 31 -17.13 -31.15 -16.29
N ASP A 32 -17.33 -32.47 -16.35
CA ASP A 32 -16.92 -33.51 -17.30
C ASP A 32 -15.89 -33.24 -18.41
N ALA A 33 -14.91 -34.15 -18.48
CA ALA A 33 -14.00 -34.33 -19.61
C ALA A 33 -14.74 -34.84 -20.87
N PRO A 34 -14.23 -34.52 -22.08
CA PRO A 34 -13.53 -35.60 -22.79
C PRO A 34 -12.34 -35.19 -23.69
N SER A 35 -11.40 -36.13 -23.79
CA SER A 35 -10.67 -36.62 -24.97
C SER A 35 -9.66 -35.73 -25.74
N ALA A 36 -8.39 -36.09 -25.52
CA ALA A 36 -7.28 -36.31 -26.46
C ALA A 36 -7.18 -35.51 -27.79
N ALA A 37 -6.12 -34.68 -27.87
CA ALA A 37 -5.38 -34.41 -29.10
C ALA A 37 -3.87 -34.24 -28.83
N ARG A 38 -3.06 -34.65 -29.81
CA ARG A 38 -1.61 -34.96 -29.82
C ARG A 38 -0.67 -33.73 -29.72
N PRO A 39 0.65 -33.95 -29.48
CA PRO A 39 1.58 -32.93 -29.00
C PRO A 39 2.18 -32.09 -30.13
N GLY A 40 2.11 -30.76 -29.97
CA GLY A 40 2.91 -29.80 -30.72
C GLY A 40 4.16 -29.43 -29.92
N THR A 41 5.32 -29.65 -30.53
CA THR A 41 6.67 -29.34 -30.04
C THR A 41 6.79 -27.87 -29.66
N LEU A 42 7.03 -27.59 -28.36
CA LEU A 42 7.43 -26.26 -27.90
C LEU A 42 8.95 -26.21 -27.75
N HIS A 43 9.57 -25.37 -28.58
CA HIS A 43 10.93 -24.92 -28.42
C HIS A 43 11.13 -24.27 -27.05
N ALA A 44 12.16 -24.73 -26.34
CA ALA A 44 12.70 -24.05 -25.19
C ALA A 44 13.41 -22.75 -25.61
N PRO A 45 13.17 -21.62 -24.94
CA PRO A 45 14.17 -20.57 -24.85
C PRO A 45 15.02 -20.78 -23.60
N SER A 46 16.29 -21.03 -23.88
CA SER A 46 17.50 -20.79 -23.11
C SER A 46 17.37 -20.04 -21.77
N ALA A 47 17.99 -20.66 -20.76
CA ALA A 47 18.45 -20.00 -19.56
C ALA A 47 19.30 -18.76 -19.90
N VAL A 48 18.96 -17.62 -19.29
CA VAL A 48 19.88 -16.49 -19.18
C VAL A 48 20.24 -16.34 -17.72
N THR A 49 21.55 -16.44 -17.51
CA THR A 49 22.27 -16.41 -16.25
C THR A 49 22.43 -14.96 -15.75
N ALA A 50 22.16 -14.77 -14.45
CA ALA A 50 22.80 -13.86 -13.49
C ALA A 50 22.88 -12.33 -13.70
N SER A 51 22.29 -11.64 -12.71
CA SER A 51 22.89 -10.62 -11.83
C SER A 51 23.38 -9.28 -12.38
N ALA A 52 22.76 -8.22 -11.87
CA ALA A 52 23.49 -7.06 -11.35
C ALA A 52 23.07 -6.82 -9.89
N SER A 53 23.95 -7.18 -8.96
CA SER A 53 23.85 -6.81 -7.55
C SER A 53 24.38 -5.38 -7.40
N VAL A 54 23.56 -4.46 -6.91
CA VAL A 54 24.03 -3.15 -6.48
C VAL A 54 24.55 -3.29 -5.06
N THR A 55 25.86 -3.12 -4.89
CA THR A 55 26.51 -3.11 -3.58
C THR A 55 26.15 -1.80 -2.88
N ALA A 56 25.27 -1.86 -1.88
CA ALA A 56 25.03 -0.74 -0.98
C ALA A 56 26.25 -0.56 -0.06
N ALA A 57 26.73 0.68 0.08
CA ALA A 57 27.77 1.01 1.05
C ALA A 57 27.29 0.73 2.49
N PRO A 58 28.19 0.32 3.41
CA PRO A 58 27.80 0.04 4.78
C PRO A 58 27.35 1.34 5.47
N PRO A 59 26.23 1.33 6.22
CA PRO A 59 25.79 2.50 6.98
C PRO A 59 26.77 2.79 8.13
N PRO A 60 26.91 4.08 8.53
CA PRO A 60 27.68 4.43 9.72
C PRO A 60 27.07 3.77 10.97
N ALA A 61 27.93 3.43 11.93
CA ALA A 61 27.54 2.78 13.18
C ALA A 61 26.41 3.57 13.87
N ALA A 62 25.26 2.92 14.02
CA ALA A 62 24.09 3.50 14.66
C ALA A 62 24.33 3.66 16.17
N THR A 63 24.29 4.90 16.64
CA THR A 63 24.10 5.19 18.06
C THR A 63 22.71 4.69 18.45
N THR A 64 22.63 3.76 19.40
CA THR A 64 21.37 3.17 19.87
C THR A 64 20.54 4.19 20.66
N THR A 65 19.86 5.08 19.96
CA THR A 65 18.73 5.82 20.51
C THR A 65 17.52 4.88 20.45
N ALA A 66 16.85 4.67 21.59
CA ALA A 66 15.63 3.87 21.63
C ALA A 66 14.63 4.42 20.60
N ALA A 67 14.08 3.53 19.76
CA ALA A 67 13.10 3.91 18.76
C ALA A 67 11.89 4.60 19.44
N PRO A 68 11.33 5.66 18.84
CA PRO A 68 10.19 6.35 19.41
C PRO A 68 9.03 5.37 19.66
N THR A 69 8.42 5.47 20.83
CA THR A 69 7.32 4.61 21.28
C THR A 69 5.98 4.92 20.63
N SER A 70 5.90 5.97 19.81
CA SER A 70 4.73 6.37 19.02
C SER A 70 5.17 7.19 17.81
N PHE A 71 4.39 7.15 16.73
CA PHE A 71 4.48 8.20 15.72
C PHE A 71 4.19 9.54 16.37
N ALA A 72 4.95 10.56 15.96
CA ALA A 72 4.60 11.94 16.27
C ALA A 72 3.22 12.24 15.70
N GLU A 73 2.40 12.98 16.46
CA GLU A 73 1.13 13.48 15.93
C GLU A 73 1.39 14.28 14.65
N PRO A 74 0.62 14.05 13.58
CA PRO A 74 0.72 14.85 12.37
C PRO A 74 0.53 16.33 12.70
N THR A 75 1.43 17.18 12.21
CA THR A 75 1.26 18.62 12.34
C THR A 75 -0.01 19.06 11.59
N PRO A 76 -0.80 20.01 12.12
CA PRO A 76 -1.96 20.53 11.41
C PRO A 76 -1.59 20.98 9.99
N ARG A 77 -2.37 20.51 9.02
CA ARG A 77 -2.14 20.80 7.61
C ARG A 77 -2.35 22.30 7.33
N THR A 78 -1.37 22.93 6.68
CA THR A 78 -1.52 24.30 6.21
C THR A 78 -2.36 24.34 4.93
N LEU A 79 -2.99 25.47 4.63
CA LEU A 79 -3.72 25.65 3.38
C LEU A 79 -2.83 25.43 2.14
N ALA A 80 -1.56 25.85 2.20
CA ALA A 80 -0.58 25.63 1.15
C ALA A 80 -0.28 24.13 0.94
N ALA A 81 -0.15 23.37 2.03
CA ALA A 81 0.02 21.91 1.95
C ALA A 81 -1.22 21.23 1.37
N LEU A 82 -2.42 21.71 1.68
CA LEU A 82 -3.66 21.22 1.09
C LEU A 82 -3.78 21.57 -0.41
N ASP A 83 -3.40 22.77 -0.83
CA ASP A 83 -3.35 23.13 -2.26
C ASP A 83 -2.36 22.25 -3.03
N ALA A 84 -1.15 22.05 -2.47
CA ALA A 84 -0.18 21.13 -3.04
C ALA A 84 -0.69 19.67 -3.06
N ALA A 85 -1.54 19.30 -2.10
CA ALA A 85 -2.21 18.01 -2.06
C ALA A 85 -3.23 17.83 -3.19
N LEU A 86 -3.99 18.88 -3.46
CA LEU A 86 -5.10 18.83 -4.39
C LEU A 86 -4.68 19.16 -5.83
N PHE A 87 -3.65 19.98 -6.06
CA PHE A 87 -3.33 20.61 -7.35
C PHE A 87 -1.89 20.45 -7.84
N LEU A 88 -1.34 19.24 -7.68
CA LEU A 88 0.00 18.92 -8.17
C LEU A 88 0.13 18.97 -9.70
N ASP A 89 -0.97 18.78 -10.44
CA ASP A 89 -1.10 18.91 -11.90
C ASP A 89 -1.20 20.38 -12.38
N ALA A 90 -1.48 21.32 -11.49
CA ALA A 90 -1.73 22.73 -11.83
C ALA A 90 -1.04 23.71 -10.86
N PRO A 91 0.30 23.66 -10.72
CA PRO A 91 1.03 24.46 -9.73
C PRO A 91 0.96 25.97 -10.01
N ALA A 92 0.88 26.38 -11.28
CA ALA A 92 0.89 27.79 -11.66
C ALA A 92 -0.29 28.60 -11.09
N GLY A 93 -1.42 27.96 -10.78
CA GLY A 93 -2.61 28.62 -10.21
C GLY A 93 -2.62 28.71 -8.68
N SER A 94 -1.58 28.22 -8.00
CA SER A 94 -1.57 28.07 -6.53
C SER A 94 -1.81 29.38 -5.80
N ALA A 95 -1.10 30.45 -6.17
CA ALA A 95 -1.22 31.75 -5.49
C ALA A 95 -2.64 32.31 -5.55
N ASP A 96 -3.33 32.17 -6.68
CA ASP A 96 -4.70 32.66 -6.84
C ASP A 96 -5.70 31.81 -6.08
N ARG A 97 -5.62 30.48 -6.16
CA ARG A 97 -6.50 29.58 -5.38
C ARG A 97 -6.36 29.82 -3.89
N LEU A 98 -5.13 29.93 -3.40
CA LEU A 98 -4.84 30.21 -1.99
C LEU A 98 -5.43 31.56 -1.58
N ARG A 99 -5.26 32.60 -2.38
CA ARG A 99 -5.82 33.94 -2.11
C ARG A 99 -7.34 33.91 -2.08
N THR A 100 -7.98 33.23 -3.04
CA THR A 100 -9.43 33.09 -3.13
C THR A 100 -9.98 32.34 -1.92
N CYS A 101 -9.39 31.19 -1.57
CA CYS A 101 -9.93 30.33 -0.52
C CYS A 101 -9.53 30.75 0.89
N ALA A 102 -8.46 31.54 1.08
CA ALA A 102 -8.04 31.98 2.40
C ALA A 102 -9.08 32.86 3.13
N ALA A 103 -9.98 33.52 2.39
CA ALA A 103 -11.04 34.35 2.96
C ALA A 103 -12.32 33.56 3.31
N GLU A 104 -12.43 32.30 2.91
CA GLU A 104 -13.61 31.48 3.12
C GLU A 104 -13.68 30.94 4.55
N ALA A 105 -14.90 30.71 5.05
CA ALA A 105 -15.11 30.12 6.37
C ALA A 105 -14.50 28.71 6.51
N ASN A 106 -14.47 27.97 5.39
CA ASN A 106 -13.76 26.70 5.28
C ASN A 106 -12.87 26.71 4.03
N PRO A 107 -11.61 27.15 4.16
CA PRO A 107 -10.67 27.23 3.04
C PRO A 107 -10.40 25.89 2.35
N GLY A 108 -10.45 24.77 3.10
CA GLY A 108 -10.26 23.43 2.54
C GLY A 108 -11.42 23.00 1.65
N HIS A 109 -12.66 23.23 2.09
CA HIS A 109 -13.86 22.99 1.28
C HIS A 109 -13.90 23.91 0.05
N CYS A 110 -13.40 25.14 0.16
CA CYS A 110 -13.23 26.01 -1.02
C CYS A 110 -12.28 25.38 -2.05
N LEU A 111 -11.10 24.92 -1.64
CA LEU A 111 -10.15 24.26 -2.56
C LEU A 111 -10.74 22.99 -3.19
N LEU A 112 -11.47 22.18 -2.42
CA LEU A 112 -12.20 21.01 -2.94
C LEU A 112 -13.30 21.41 -3.92
N GLY A 113 -14.00 22.52 -3.65
CA GLY A 113 -14.97 23.11 -4.58
C GLY A 113 -14.35 23.51 -5.91
N LEU A 114 -13.13 24.05 -5.91
CA LEU A 114 -12.37 24.35 -7.12
C LEU A 114 -11.89 23.08 -7.85
N ARG A 115 -11.47 22.03 -7.12
CA ARG A 115 -11.03 20.76 -7.74
C ARG A 115 -12.18 19.99 -8.37
N PHE A 116 -13.32 19.91 -7.69
CA PHE A 116 -14.48 19.11 -8.09
C PHE A 116 -15.64 19.97 -8.62
N THR A 117 -15.35 21.11 -9.23
CA THR A 117 -16.38 22.03 -9.75
C THR A 117 -17.37 21.36 -10.71
N ARG A 118 -16.94 20.30 -11.40
CA ARG A 118 -17.76 19.56 -12.39
C ARG A 118 -18.59 18.42 -11.80
N ASP A 119 -18.34 18.00 -10.56
CA ASP A 119 -19.03 16.88 -9.92
C ASP A 119 -19.26 17.14 -8.42
N PRO A 120 -20.35 17.84 -8.06
CA PRO A 120 -20.68 18.14 -6.67
C PRO A 120 -20.83 16.89 -5.78
N ALA A 121 -21.16 15.73 -6.35
CA ALA A 121 -21.24 14.49 -5.59
C ALA A 121 -19.84 13.94 -5.26
N ALA A 122 -18.89 14.02 -6.20
CA ALA A 122 -17.49 13.70 -5.90
C ALA A 122 -16.90 14.67 -4.88
N ARG A 123 -17.21 15.98 -5.01
CA ARG A 123 -16.84 17.01 -4.04
C ARG A 123 -17.26 16.64 -2.62
N ALA A 124 -18.53 16.28 -2.41
CA ALA A 124 -19.05 15.93 -1.10
C ALA A 124 -18.33 14.72 -0.47
N ILE A 125 -17.93 13.73 -1.28
CA ILE A 125 -17.15 12.59 -0.79
C ILE A 125 -15.73 13.04 -0.37
N ALA A 126 -15.09 13.90 -1.17
CA ALA A 126 -13.76 14.42 -0.85
C ALA A 126 -13.76 15.33 0.39
N GLU A 127 -14.82 16.11 0.59
CA GLU A 127 -15.03 16.92 1.80
C GLU A 127 -15.18 16.01 3.04
N ASP A 128 -15.98 14.94 2.96
CA ASP A 128 -16.10 13.95 4.05
C ASP A 128 -14.77 13.26 4.38
N MET A 129 -13.95 12.96 3.37
CA MET A 129 -12.60 12.41 3.57
C MET A 129 -11.68 13.39 4.30
N LEU A 130 -11.71 14.67 3.93
CA LEU A 130 -10.92 15.71 4.58
C LEU A 130 -11.37 15.92 6.03
N ASP A 131 -12.68 16.10 6.26
CA ASP A 131 -13.21 16.44 7.58
C ASP A 131 -13.01 15.33 8.61
N ARG A 132 -13.11 14.06 8.20
CA ARG A 132 -13.09 12.92 9.12
C ARG A 132 -11.72 12.28 9.28
N PHE A 133 -10.87 12.38 8.27
CA PHE A 133 -9.59 11.65 8.23
C PHE A 133 -8.39 12.55 7.90
N ASP A 134 -8.59 13.85 7.67
CA ASP A 134 -7.57 14.78 7.16
C ASP A 134 -6.80 14.19 5.95
N SER A 135 -7.54 13.50 5.08
CA SER A 135 -6.99 12.74 3.97
C SER A 135 -7.52 13.28 2.65
N PRO A 136 -6.88 14.31 2.07
CA PRO A 136 -7.37 14.97 0.88
C PRO A 136 -7.31 14.06 -0.35
N ALA A 137 -8.32 14.18 -1.22
CA ALA A 137 -8.40 13.49 -2.51
C ALA A 137 -7.98 14.44 -3.65
N GLY A 138 -6.69 14.40 -3.98
CA GLY A 138 -6.10 15.18 -5.07
C GLY A 138 -5.76 14.34 -6.28
N VAL A 139 -4.88 14.85 -7.14
CA VAL A 139 -4.36 14.13 -8.30
C VAL A 139 -2.84 14.08 -8.27
N GLU A 140 -2.28 13.07 -8.94
CA GLU A 140 -0.85 12.99 -9.19
C GLU A 140 -0.44 13.97 -10.32
N ARG A 141 0.85 14.26 -10.47
CA ARG A 141 1.37 15.00 -11.64
C ARG A 141 1.62 14.08 -12.84
N ASP A 142 1.68 14.70 -14.01
CA ASP A 142 2.25 14.05 -15.20
C ASP A 142 3.75 13.77 -14.97
N HIS A 143 4.13 12.50 -15.07
CA HIS A 143 5.54 12.09 -15.00
C HIS A 143 5.78 10.68 -15.54
N ILE A 144 7.05 10.36 -15.75
CA ILE A 144 7.49 8.99 -16.02
C ILE A 144 7.98 8.36 -14.70
N MET A 145 7.37 7.23 -14.33
CA MET A 145 7.75 6.42 -13.18
C MET A 145 8.56 5.20 -13.63
N ASP A 146 9.60 4.83 -12.89
CA ASP A 146 10.27 3.54 -13.06
C ASP A 146 9.44 2.44 -12.40
N GLY A 147 8.85 1.54 -13.21
CA GLY A 147 8.08 0.40 -12.74
C GLY A 147 8.92 -0.86 -12.49
N GLY A 148 10.24 -0.73 -12.36
CA GLY A 148 11.18 -1.83 -12.21
C GLY A 148 11.18 -2.73 -13.44
N TYR A 149 10.89 -4.03 -13.26
CA TYR A 149 10.85 -4.99 -14.37
C TYR A 149 9.80 -4.67 -15.46
N ARG A 150 8.86 -3.76 -15.17
CA ARG A 150 7.85 -3.30 -16.13
C ARG A 150 8.38 -2.18 -17.05
N GLY A 151 9.58 -1.68 -16.77
CA GLY A 151 10.15 -0.50 -17.42
C GLY A 151 9.41 0.78 -17.05
N MET A 152 9.67 1.81 -17.84
CA MET A 152 9.11 3.14 -17.64
C MET A 152 7.60 3.16 -17.89
N ILE A 153 6.86 3.82 -17.00
CA ILE A 153 5.40 3.95 -17.04
C ILE A 153 5.07 5.45 -17.02
N HIS A 154 4.29 5.90 -17.99
CA HIS A 154 3.78 7.26 -18.02
C HIS A 154 2.54 7.36 -17.13
N ILE A 155 2.63 8.20 -16.10
CA ILE A 155 1.59 8.47 -15.11
C ILE A 155 0.94 9.80 -15.47
N LEU A 156 -0.39 9.80 -15.54
CA LEU A 156 -1.20 10.97 -15.89
C LEU A 156 -2.11 11.37 -14.71
N PRO A 157 -2.30 12.68 -14.48
CA PRO A 157 -3.27 13.17 -13.50
C PRO A 157 -4.68 12.69 -13.85
N ARG A 158 -5.44 12.21 -12.86
CA ARG A 158 -6.83 11.84 -13.08
C ARG A 158 -7.74 12.16 -11.91
N THR A 159 -8.60 13.17 -12.07
CA THR A 159 -9.64 13.49 -11.09
C THR A 159 -10.63 12.32 -10.98
N PRO A 160 -10.99 11.86 -9.76
CA PRO A 160 -11.94 10.77 -9.58
C PRO A 160 -13.39 11.28 -9.60
N GLU A 161 -13.79 11.81 -10.76
CA GLU A 161 -15.13 12.36 -11.03
C GLU A 161 -15.87 11.53 -12.10
N GLY A 162 -17.19 11.76 -12.23
CA GLY A 162 -18.02 11.11 -13.24
C GLY A 162 -18.00 9.59 -13.11
N THR A 163 -17.57 8.88 -14.16
CA THR A 163 -17.45 7.41 -14.14
C THR A 163 -16.40 6.90 -13.15
N ASN A 164 -15.41 7.73 -12.79
CA ASN A 164 -14.38 7.37 -11.82
C ASN A 164 -14.79 7.67 -10.37
N ARG A 165 -15.93 8.33 -10.12
CA ARG A 165 -16.41 8.68 -8.77
C ARG A 165 -16.55 7.46 -7.86
N THR A 166 -16.85 6.30 -8.42
CA THR A 166 -16.92 5.05 -7.67
C THR A 166 -15.60 4.72 -6.96
N HIS A 167 -14.45 5.05 -7.55
CA HIS A 167 -13.16 4.86 -6.89
C HIS A 167 -12.99 5.76 -5.67
N LEU A 168 -13.39 7.03 -5.76
CA LEU A 168 -13.38 7.95 -4.62
C LEU A 168 -14.29 7.45 -3.50
N ALA A 169 -15.50 6.98 -3.85
CA ALA A 169 -16.42 6.37 -2.89
C ALA A 169 -15.80 5.13 -2.22
N TRP A 170 -15.09 4.29 -2.98
CA TRP A 170 -14.44 3.11 -2.41
C TRP A 170 -13.32 3.46 -1.43
N VAL A 171 -12.47 4.43 -1.76
CA VAL A 171 -11.41 4.91 -0.86
C VAL A 171 -12.01 5.46 0.42
N ARG A 172 -13.04 6.31 0.33
CA ARG A 172 -13.75 6.85 1.50
C ARG A 172 -14.33 5.74 2.36
N GLN A 173 -15.02 4.76 1.76
CA GLN A 173 -15.57 3.63 2.50
C GLN A 173 -14.48 2.77 3.15
N THR A 174 -13.33 2.61 2.51
CA THR A 174 -12.19 1.91 3.10
C THR A 174 -11.66 2.62 4.35
N LEU A 175 -11.57 3.96 4.36
CA LEU A 175 -11.17 4.71 5.56
C LEU A 175 -12.15 4.48 6.73
N ASP A 176 -13.46 4.40 6.45
CA ASP A 176 -14.47 4.01 7.44
C ASP A 176 -14.27 2.59 7.97
N VAL A 177 -13.97 1.64 7.08
CA VAL A 177 -13.68 0.26 7.45
C VAL A 177 -12.47 0.21 8.38
N PHE A 178 -11.41 0.96 8.08
CA PHE A 178 -10.22 1.01 8.94
C PHE A 178 -10.52 1.65 10.29
N ALA A 179 -11.21 2.79 10.32
CA ALA A 179 -11.58 3.44 11.58
C ALA A 179 -12.43 2.52 12.47
N THR A 180 -13.38 1.80 11.86
CA THR A 180 -14.21 0.81 12.55
C THR A 180 -13.38 -0.37 13.06
N PHE A 181 -12.57 -0.96 12.18
CA PHE A 181 -11.68 -2.08 12.52
C PHE A 181 -10.79 -1.76 13.71
N PHE A 182 -10.08 -0.62 13.66
CA PHE A 182 -9.17 -0.23 14.72
C PHE A 182 -9.89 0.13 16.02
N ARG A 183 -11.07 0.75 15.96
CA ARG A 183 -11.92 0.97 17.15
C ARG A 183 -12.31 -0.35 17.80
N ASP A 184 -12.83 -1.28 17.01
CA ASP A 184 -13.37 -2.55 17.51
C ASP A 184 -12.25 -3.46 18.03
N LEU A 185 -11.10 -3.47 17.35
CA LEU A 185 -9.91 -4.18 17.80
C LEU A 185 -9.42 -3.69 19.16
N ARG A 186 -9.37 -2.36 19.37
CA ARG A 186 -9.03 -1.76 20.67
C ARG A 186 -10.04 -2.12 21.75
N ALA A 187 -11.34 -2.00 21.45
CA ALA A 187 -12.40 -2.31 22.38
C ALA A 187 -12.34 -3.79 22.81
N ALA A 188 -12.14 -4.70 21.86
CA ALA A 188 -11.99 -6.13 22.13
C ALA A 188 -10.72 -6.48 22.93
N ALA A 189 -9.69 -5.64 22.85
CA ALA A 189 -8.45 -5.77 23.62
C ALA A 189 -8.48 -5.01 24.98
N GLY A 190 -9.58 -4.31 25.31
CA GLY A 190 -9.66 -3.50 26.53
C GLY A 190 -8.73 -2.28 26.52
N ARG A 191 -8.41 -1.74 25.35
CA ARG A 191 -7.44 -0.66 25.15
C ARG A 191 -8.12 0.69 24.92
N ALA A 192 -7.64 1.74 25.60
CA ALA A 192 -8.20 3.10 25.50
C ALA A 192 -7.57 3.97 24.38
N GLY A 193 -6.31 3.76 24.01
CA GLY A 193 -5.57 4.61 23.06
C GLY A 193 -5.30 3.97 21.69
N PRO A 194 -4.95 4.76 20.65
CA PRO A 194 -4.64 4.26 19.30
C PRO A 194 -3.44 3.30 19.31
N PHE A 195 -3.28 2.47 18.28
CA PHE A 195 -2.03 1.72 18.11
C PHE A 195 -0.93 2.69 17.69
N PRO A 196 0.14 2.84 18.47
CA PRO A 196 1.05 3.98 18.36
C PRO A 196 1.91 3.90 17.10
N ARG A 197 2.01 2.70 16.51
CA ARG A 197 2.80 2.40 15.31
C ARG A 197 1.95 2.03 14.10
N TYR A 198 0.64 2.27 14.13
CA TYR A 198 -0.20 2.08 12.96
C TYR A 198 -1.18 3.24 12.75
N ARG A 199 -0.89 4.04 11.73
CA ARG A 199 -1.66 5.20 11.31
C ARG A 199 -2.43 4.88 10.02
N THR A 200 -3.70 5.29 9.98
CA THR A 200 -4.59 5.12 8.81
C THR A 200 -5.25 6.41 8.35
N SER A 201 -4.84 7.55 8.89
CA SER A 201 -5.35 8.89 8.59
C SER A 201 -4.20 9.86 8.32
N HIS A 202 -4.51 11.09 7.92
CA HIS A 202 -3.54 12.07 7.46
C HIS A 202 -2.72 11.53 6.27
N ILE A 203 -3.41 10.98 5.27
CA ILE A 203 -2.80 10.37 4.08
C ILE A 203 -3.27 11.15 2.86
N ASP A 204 -2.31 11.60 2.05
CA ASP A 204 -2.60 12.28 0.79
C ASP A 204 -2.94 11.26 -0.29
N PHE A 205 -4.19 11.23 -0.78
CA PHE A 205 -4.56 10.39 -1.90
C PHE A 205 -4.35 11.14 -3.21
N ARG A 206 -3.51 10.60 -4.10
CA ARG A 206 -3.24 11.14 -5.44
C ARG A 206 -3.81 10.22 -6.51
N PHE A 207 -4.94 10.63 -7.06
CA PHE A 207 -5.57 9.87 -8.12
C PHE A 207 -4.84 10.09 -9.45
N MET A 208 -4.59 8.98 -10.14
CA MET A 208 -3.83 8.93 -11.38
C MET A 208 -4.40 7.89 -12.34
N GLU A 209 -3.90 7.89 -13.56
CA GLU A 209 -3.97 6.74 -14.46
C GLU A 209 -2.62 6.44 -15.10
N SER A 210 -2.39 5.19 -15.46
CA SER A 210 -1.21 4.81 -16.24
C SER A 210 -1.55 4.77 -17.72
N GLU A 211 -0.79 5.46 -18.55
CA GLU A 211 -1.02 5.47 -19.99
C GLU A 211 -0.83 4.06 -20.58
N ASN A 212 -1.86 3.55 -21.26
CA ASN A 212 -1.88 2.22 -21.90
C ASN A 212 -1.54 1.04 -20.96
N ARG A 213 -1.71 1.21 -19.64
CA ARG A 213 -1.38 0.21 -18.62
C ARG A 213 -2.39 0.24 -17.47
N THR A 214 -2.43 -0.85 -16.71
CA THR A 214 -3.25 -0.98 -15.48
C THR A 214 -2.41 -1.09 -14.22
N THR A 215 -1.10 -0.82 -14.34
CA THR A 215 -0.14 -0.90 -13.25
C THR A 215 0.69 0.38 -13.17
N PRO A 216 1.06 0.84 -11.96
CA PRO A 216 0.68 0.24 -10.68
C PRO A 216 -0.79 0.39 -10.36
N SER A 217 -1.33 -0.50 -9.50
CA SER A 217 -2.70 -0.30 -9.01
C SER A 217 -2.71 0.81 -7.96
N ALA A 218 -1.73 0.79 -7.06
CA ALA A 218 -1.43 1.87 -6.14
C ALA A 218 0.08 1.87 -5.83
N ASP A 219 0.55 2.96 -5.22
CA ASP A 219 1.89 3.09 -4.63
C ASP A 219 1.80 3.88 -3.32
N ALA A 220 2.79 3.72 -2.45
CA ALA A 220 2.90 4.43 -1.18
C ALA A 220 4.30 5.03 -0.99
N LEU A 221 4.34 6.32 -0.64
CA LEU A 221 5.58 7.03 -0.32
C LEU A 221 5.26 8.29 0.49
N ASP A 222 6.05 8.64 1.51
CA ASP A 222 5.99 9.94 2.19
C ASP A 222 4.57 10.35 2.65
N TRP A 223 3.84 9.39 3.21
CA TRP A 223 2.45 9.54 3.65
C TRP A 223 1.46 9.94 2.55
N ARG A 224 1.78 9.59 1.31
CA ARG A 224 0.96 9.71 0.11
C ARG A 224 0.66 8.32 -0.44
N ILE A 225 -0.55 8.16 -0.98
CA ILE A 225 -0.94 7.00 -1.78
C ILE A 225 -1.24 7.46 -3.21
N GLY A 226 -0.45 6.99 -4.17
CA GLY A 226 -0.82 7.02 -5.58
C GLY A 226 -1.92 5.99 -5.82
N TYR A 227 -3.04 6.40 -6.40
CA TYR A 227 -4.20 5.54 -6.66
C TYR A 227 -4.54 5.54 -8.15
N ASN A 228 -4.37 4.40 -8.82
CA ASN A 228 -4.67 4.29 -10.25
C ASN A 228 -6.14 3.93 -10.47
N VAL A 229 -6.93 4.85 -11.02
CA VAL A 229 -8.36 4.59 -11.31
C VAL A 229 -8.56 3.51 -12.39
N LYS A 230 -7.51 3.15 -13.14
CA LYS A 230 -7.50 2.00 -14.08
C LYS A 230 -6.73 0.80 -13.53
N GLY A 231 -6.33 0.83 -12.26
CA GLY A 231 -5.57 -0.21 -11.58
C GLY A 231 -6.20 -1.59 -11.75
N SER A 232 -5.38 -2.61 -12.03
CA SER A 232 -5.87 -3.98 -12.24
C SER A 232 -6.51 -4.58 -11.00
N LEU A 233 -6.09 -4.17 -9.80
CA LEU A 233 -6.66 -4.66 -8.54
C LEU A 233 -7.93 -3.95 -8.11
N LEU A 234 -8.11 -2.70 -8.53
CA LEU A 234 -9.08 -1.79 -7.95
C LEU A 234 -10.44 -1.96 -8.64
N LYS A 235 -11.03 -3.15 -8.50
CA LYS A 235 -12.26 -3.55 -9.21
C LYS A 235 -13.48 -3.69 -8.31
N SER A 236 -13.31 -3.63 -6.99
CA SER A 236 -14.37 -3.71 -5.99
C SER A 236 -13.96 -3.02 -4.70
N GLN A 237 -14.94 -2.74 -3.83
CA GLN A 237 -14.69 -2.20 -2.49
C GLN A 237 -13.69 -3.04 -1.68
N ASP A 238 -13.85 -4.37 -1.67
CA ASP A 238 -12.98 -5.26 -0.90
C ASP A 238 -11.55 -5.23 -1.43
N ALA A 239 -11.39 -5.24 -2.75
CA ALA A 239 -10.06 -5.18 -3.37
C ALA A 239 -9.37 -3.83 -3.12
N VAL A 240 -10.11 -2.72 -3.12
CA VAL A 240 -9.59 -1.41 -2.71
C VAL A 240 -9.19 -1.43 -1.24
N THR A 241 -10.02 -2.02 -0.37
CA THR A 241 -9.75 -2.10 1.07
C THR A 241 -8.46 -2.85 1.36
N GLU A 242 -8.25 -4.01 0.74
CA GLU A 242 -7.03 -4.79 0.93
C GLU A 242 -5.80 -4.13 0.32
N THR A 243 -5.94 -3.57 -0.89
CA THR A 243 -4.84 -2.82 -1.54
C THR A 243 -4.42 -1.64 -0.69
N LEU A 244 -5.36 -0.85 -0.16
CA LEU A 244 -5.02 0.28 0.70
C LEU A 244 -4.45 -0.17 2.05
N PHE A 245 -4.88 -1.29 2.62
CA PHE A 245 -4.26 -1.79 3.86
C PHE A 245 -2.79 -2.18 3.62
N HIS A 246 -2.49 -2.77 2.45
CA HIS A 246 -1.13 -3.06 1.99
C HIS A 246 -0.32 -1.77 1.83
N GLU A 247 -0.79 -0.80 1.04
CA GLU A 247 -0.03 0.43 0.79
C GLU A 247 0.14 1.28 2.06
N ILE A 248 -0.87 1.35 2.92
CA ILE A 248 -0.76 2.04 4.21
C ILE A 248 0.27 1.35 5.11
N PHE A 249 0.41 0.03 5.05
CA PHE A 249 1.46 -0.64 5.80
C PHE A 249 2.85 -0.16 5.37
N HIS A 250 3.13 -0.01 4.06
CA HIS A 250 4.41 0.52 3.58
C HIS A 250 4.72 1.90 4.18
N LEU A 251 3.72 2.79 4.29
CA LEU A 251 3.88 4.09 4.94
C LEU A 251 4.26 3.97 6.43
N ASN A 252 3.63 3.03 7.15
CA ASN A 252 3.91 2.79 8.55
C ASN A 252 5.27 2.13 8.77
N ASP A 253 5.66 1.20 7.91
CA ASP A 253 6.96 0.54 7.98
C ASP A 253 8.09 1.53 7.70
N GLN A 254 7.94 2.38 6.67
CA GLN A 254 8.88 3.46 6.35
C GLN A 254 8.99 4.46 7.50
N ALA A 255 7.86 4.92 8.05
CA ALA A 255 7.85 5.83 9.19
C ALA A 255 8.43 5.19 10.47
N HIS A 256 8.53 3.86 10.50
CA HIS A 256 9.18 3.09 11.55
C HIS A 256 10.57 2.57 11.14
N ASP A 257 11.29 3.39 10.36
CA ASP A 257 12.66 3.16 9.91
C ASP A 257 12.85 1.80 9.20
N ASP A 258 11.94 1.44 8.30
CA ASP A 258 11.93 0.15 7.58
C ASP A 258 12.05 -1.05 8.56
N TYR A 259 11.19 -1.08 9.57
CA TYR A 259 11.20 -2.10 10.62
C TYR A 259 11.23 -3.52 10.06
N SER A 260 10.42 -3.79 9.04
CA SER A 260 10.32 -5.10 8.40
C SER A 260 11.67 -5.58 7.89
N VAL A 261 12.49 -4.68 7.32
CA VAL A 261 13.84 -5.02 6.87
C VAL A 261 14.73 -5.42 8.04
N LYS A 262 14.62 -4.72 9.16
CA LYS A 262 15.46 -5.01 10.34
C LYS A 262 15.06 -6.27 11.07
N LYS A 263 13.78 -6.65 11.04
CA LYS A 263 13.23 -7.69 11.92
C LYS A 263 12.70 -8.92 11.21
N LEU A 264 12.23 -8.79 9.97
CA LEU A 264 11.62 -9.90 9.24
C LEU A 264 12.52 -10.49 8.14
N THR A 265 13.64 -9.82 7.78
CA THR A 265 14.53 -10.28 6.69
C THR A 265 15.01 -11.71 6.90
N ASP A 266 15.47 -12.04 8.11
CA ASP A 266 15.99 -13.38 8.39
C ASP A 266 14.92 -14.46 8.22
N VAL A 267 13.67 -14.16 8.58
CA VAL A 267 12.54 -15.08 8.43
C VAL A 267 12.19 -15.26 6.96
N PHE A 268 12.08 -14.14 6.23
CA PHE A 268 11.79 -14.12 4.80
C PHE A 268 12.83 -14.87 3.99
N GLU A 269 14.13 -14.61 4.24
CA GLU A 269 15.22 -15.25 3.53
C GLU A 269 15.38 -16.73 3.89
N GLN A 270 15.02 -17.16 5.11
CA GLN A 270 14.92 -18.58 5.44
C GLN A 270 13.90 -19.30 4.55
N VAL A 271 12.70 -18.73 4.39
CA VAL A 271 11.67 -19.28 3.50
C VAL A 271 12.15 -19.30 2.05
N ARG A 272 12.75 -18.21 1.56
CA ARG A 272 13.28 -18.15 0.19
C ARG A 272 14.39 -19.16 -0.07
N ARG A 273 15.33 -19.34 0.87
CA ARG A 273 16.38 -20.38 0.74
C ARG A 273 15.78 -21.78 0.72
N LYS A 274 14.75 -22.03 1.52
CA LYS A 274 14.08 -23.34 1.59
C LYS A 274 13.29 -23.65 0.32
N CYS A 275 12.51 -22.69 -0.16
CA CYS A 275 11.52 -22.92 -1.20
C CYS A 275 11.93 -22.44 -2.59
N GLY A 276 12.84 -21.48 -2.70
CA GLY A 276 13.10 -20.75 -3.94
C GLY A 276 11.82 -20.08 -4.45
N ALA A 277 11.52 -20.27 -5.74
CA ALA A 277 10.28 -19.80 -6.37
C ALA A 277 9.20 -20.89 -6.48
N ARG A 278 9.34 -22.03 -5.78
CA ARG A 278 8.42 -23.17 -5.92
C ARG A 278 7.11 -22.91 -5.20
N THR A 279 6.04 -22.67 -5.95
CA THR A 279 4.70 -22.35 -5.46
C THR A 279 4.19 -23.31 -4.39
N ALA A 280 4.26 -24.62 -4.64
CA ALA A 280 3.78 -25.62 -3.69
C ALA A 280 4.55 -25.60 -2.36
N CYS A 281 5.84 -25.24 -2.38
CA CYS A 281 6.63 -25.09 -1.16
C CYS A 281 6.30 -23.78 -0.44
N LEU A 282 6.07 -22.68 -1.19
CA LEU A 282 5.76 -21.36 -0.65
C LEU A 282 4.34 -21.25 -0.08
N ALA A 283 3.41 -22.09 -0.54
CA ALA A 283 2.00 -22.05 -0.14
C ALA A 283 1.73 -21.95 1.38
N PRO A 284 2.37 -22.76 2.25
CA PRO A 284 2.18 -22.62 3.69
C PRO A 284 2.81 -21.35 4.30
N TYR A 285 3.74 -20.70 3.60
CA TYR A 285 4.48 -19.51 4.07
C TYR A 285 3.91 -18.18 3.55
N ALA A 286 3.09 -18.23 2.50
CA ALA A 286 2.50 -17.04 1.91
C ALA A 286 1.46 -16.42 2.86
N PRO A 287 1.62 -15.15 3.28
CA PRO A 287 0.62 -14.50 4.12
C PRO A 287 -0.71 -14.33 3.38
N GLY A 288 -0.65 -13.97 2.10
CA GLY A 288 -1.80 -13.81 1.21
C GLY A 288 -1.88 -14.90 0.13
N ASP A 289 -3.09 -15.07 -0.41
CA ASP A 289 -3.36 -15.92 -1.58
C ASP A 289 -3.02 -15.19 -2.92
N THR A 290 -2.47 -13.98 -2.85
CA THR A 290 -2.15 -13.14 -4.01
C THR A 290 -1.06 -13.79 -4.86
N MET A 291 -1.37 -14.14 -6.12
CA MET A 291 -0.41 -14.77 -7.04
C MET A 291 -0.15 -13.91 -8.27
N VAL A 292 1.10 -13.89 -8.70
CA VAL A 292 1.54 -13.14 -9.89
C VAL A 292 1.59 -14.02 -11.13
N ARG A 293 1.53 -13.39 -12.30
CA ARG A 293 1.71 -14.07 -13.59
C ARG A 293 3.08 -14.75 -13.62
N GLY A 294 3.11 -16.07 -13.85
CA GLY A 294 4.31 -16.90 -13.69
C GLY A 294 4.22 -17.88 -12.51
N GLY A 295 3.18 -17.79 -11.69
CA GLY A 295 2.75 -18.86 -10.80
C GLY A 295 3.32 -18.83 -9.39
N THR A 296 3.92 -17.74 -8.93
CA THR A 296 4.37 -17.61 -7.52
C THR A 296 3.49 -16.65 -6.73
N TYR A 297 3.62 -16.66 -5.41
CA TYR A 297 2.96 -15.72 -4.52
C TYR A 297 3.62 -14.34 -4.60
N TYR A 298 2.80 -13.28 -4.56
CA TYR A 298 3.25 -11.90 -4.70
C TYR A 298 4.35 -11.53 -3.70
N ALA A 299 4.18 -11.90 -2.42
CA ALA A 299 5.18 -11.70 -1.37
C ALA A 299 6.57 -12.28 -1.70
N PHE A 300 6.65 -13.30 -2.57
CA PHE A 300 7.89 -14.01 -2.92
C PHE A 300 8.25 -13.90 -4.40
N GLN A 301 7.63 -12.99 -5.16
CA GLN A 301 7.99 -12.83 -6.57
C GLN A 301 9.42 -12.29 -6.70
N PRO A 302 10.18 -12.70 -7.73
CA PRO A 302 11.48 -12.10 -7.99
C PRO A 302 11.37 -10.58 -8.16
N GLY A 303 12.26 -9.84 -7.50
CA GLY A 303 12.24 -8.36 -7.46
C GLY A 303 11.57 -7.78 -6.21
N ASN A 304 10.68 -8.53 -5.57
CA ASN A 304 10.14 -8.17 -4.27
C ASN A 304 11.11 -8.57 -3.14
N ASP A 305 11.05 -7.84 -2.03
CA ASP A 305 11.82 -8.09 -0.82
C ASP A 305 10.89 -8.29 0.40
N VAL A 306 11.49 -8.28 1.59
CA VAL A 306 10.80 -8.45 2.86
C VAL A 306 9.70 -7.42 3.13
N ARG A 307 9.77 -6.21 2.56
CA ARG A 307 8.74 -5.17 2.75
C ARG A 307 7.40 -5.62 2.18
N GLU A 308 7.45 -6.23 1.00
CA GLU A 308 6.27 -6.79 0.31
C GLU A 308 5.69 -7.98 1.08
N TYR A 309 6.55 -8.83 1.64
CA TYR A 309 6.13 -9.90 2.53
C TYR A 309 5.45 -9.36 3.78
N ALA A 310 5.98 -8.31 4.39
CA ALA A 310 5.42 -7.67 5.58
C ALA A 310 4.09 -6.95 5.29
N ALA A 311 3.96 -6.31 4.12
CA ALA A 311 2.71 -5.71 3.68
C ALA A 311 1.61 -6.76 3.44
N GLU A 312 1.95 -7.90 2.82
CA GLU A 312 1.00 -9.02 2.73
C GLU A 312 0.68 -9.63 4.10
N LEU A 313 1.63 -9.62 5.05
CA LEU A 313 1.40 -10.02 6.44
C LEU A 313 0.42 -9.07 7.15
N ALA A 314 0.49 -7.77 6.87
CA ALA A 314 -0.47 -6.78 7.36
C ALA A 314 -1.88 -7.05 6.83
N VAL A 315 -2.03 -7.32 5.53
CA VAL A 315 -3.32 -7.71 4.94
C VAL A 315 -3.83 -9.01 5.57
N ARG A 316 -2.95 -9.99 5.81
CA ARG A 316 -3.31 -11.25 6.48
C ARG A 316 -3.81 -11.01 7.89
N TYR A 317 -3.13 -10.17 8.67
CA TYR A 317 -3.56 -9.76 10.01
C TYR A 317 -4.95 -9.11 9.95
N PHE A 318 -5.14 -8.09 9.10
CA PHE A 318 -6.43 -7.42 8.93
C PHE A 318 -7.58 -8.39 8.65
N ARG A 319 -7.38 -9.33 7.72
CA ARG A 319 -8.40 -10.35 7.37
C ARG A 319 -8.74 -11.25 8.55
N GLU A 320 -7.73 -11.81 9.23
CA GLU A 320 -7.97 -12.75 10.33
C GLU A 320 -8.60 -12.04 11.53
N GLN A 321 -8.11 -10.86 11.91
CA GLN A 321 -8.68 -10.10 13.02
C GLN A 321 -10.11 -9.63 12.71
N SER A 322 -10.38 -9.16 11.48
CA SER A 322 -11.73 -8.79 11.06
C SER A 322 -12.70 -9.98 11.12
N ALA A 323 -12.25 -11.17 10.70
CA ALA A 323 -13.05 -12.39 10.82
C ALA A 323 -13.31 -12.77 12.29
N MET A 324 -12.32 -12.62 13.17
CA MET A 324 -12.49 -12.87 14.60
C MET A 324 -13.42 -11.85 15.28
N LEU A 325 -13.39 -10.57 14.86
CA LEU A 325 -14.29 -9.54 15.36
C LEU A 325 -15.74 -9.79 14.89
N ALA A 326 -15.94 -10.15 13.62
CA ALA A 326 -17.28 -10.30 13.04
C ALA A 326 -17.91 -11.68 13.27
N LYS A 327 -17.17 -12.76 13.03
CA LYS A 327 -17.68 -14.15 13.01
C LYS A 327 -17.23 -14.98 14.21
N LYS A 328 -16.27 -14.48 15.00
CA LYS A 328 -15.61 -15.22 16.09
C LYS A 328 -14.97 -16.54 15.65
N ALA A 329 -14.71 -16.70 14.35
CA ALA A 329 -14.11 -17.90 13.77
C ALA A 329 -13.39 -17.58 12.45
N LEU A 330 -12.31 -18.31 12.18
CA LEU A 330 -11.59 -18.26 10.91
C LEU A 330 -12.05 -19.37 9.96
N ALA A 331 -12.07 -19.09 8.66
CA ALA A 331 -12.37 -20.08 7.62
C ALA A 331 -11.20 -21.05 7.33
N LYS A 332 -9.97 -20.61 7.63
CA LYS A 332 -8.73 -21.38 7.54
C LYS A 332 -8.03 -21.32 8.91
N PRO A 333 -7.13 -22.25 9.26
CA PRO A 333 -6.28 -22.09 10.42
C PRO A 333 -5.55 -20.74 10.42
N ALA A 334 -5.34 -20.16 11.60
CA ALA A 334 -4.62 -18.90 11.75
C ALA A 334 -3.22 -19.01 11.14
N PHE A 335 -2.73 -17.95 10.50
CA PHE A 335 -1.44 -17.95 9.80
C PHE A 335 -0.30 -18.41 10.71
N LYS A 336 -0.28 -17.91 11.95
CA LYS A 336 0.71 -18.26 12.99
C LYS A 336 0.75 -19.75 13.34
N CYS A 337 -0.29 -20.52 13.01
CA CYS A 337 -0.37 -21.96 13.26
C CYS A 337 0.12 -22.82 12.09
N GLY A 338 0.70 -22.20 11.07
CA GLY A 338 1.47 -22.89 10.03
C GLY A 338 2.87 -23.28 10.51
N PRO A 339 3.85 -23.35 9.58
CA PRO A 339 5.25 -23.56 9.93
C PRO A 339 5.79 -22.56 10.97
N GLN A 340 6.88 -22.92 11.66
CA GLN A 340 7.50 -22.09 12.71
C GLN A 340 7.84 -20.68 12.23
N GLU A 341 8.26 -20.53 10.96
CA GLU A 341 8.57 -19.25 10.34
C GLU A 341 7.36 -18.31 10.34
N ASN A 342 6.14 -18.83 10.16
CA ASN A 342 4.92 -18.03 10.22
C ASN A 342 4.64 -17.51 11.63
N ALA A 343 4.77 -18.37 12.65
CA ALA A 343 4.58 -17.99 14.05
C ALA A 343 5.55 -16.88 14.45
N MET A 344 6.82 -17.01 14.03
CA MET A 344 7.87 -16.03 14.29
C MET A 344 7.58 -14.70 13.58
N ALA A 345 7.29 -14.72 12.26
CA ALA A 345 6.97 -13.51 11.51
C ALA A 345 5.73 -12.80 12.07
N PHE A 346 4.67 -13.55 12.33
CA PHE A 346 3.41 -13.02 12.84
C PHE A 346 3.61 -12.40 14.23
N ARG A 347 4.35 -13.04 15.13
CA ARG A 347 4.66 -12.48 16.45
C ARG A 347 5.44 -11.16 16.33
N LEU A 348 6.54 -11.15 15.58
CA LEU A 348 7.36 -9.94 15.40
C LEU A 348 6.53 -8.78 14.85
N PHE A 349 5.65 -9.05 13.90
CA PHE A 349 4.76 -8.07 13.31
C PHE A 349 3.68 -7.57 14.29
N VAL A 350 2.97 -8.47 14.97
CA VAL A 350 1.86 -8.12 15.86
C VAL A 350 2.34 -7.44 17.13
N ASP A 351 3.44 -7.92 17.72
CA ASP A 351 4.05 -7.30 18.91
C ASP A 351 4.44 -5.84 18.60
N GLU A 352 4.93 -5.56 17.38
CA GLU A 352 5.39 -4.22 17.02
C GLU A 352 4.26 -3.25 16.67
N PHE A 353 3.41 -3.63 15.71
CA PHE A 353 2.46 -2.71 15.08
C PHE A 353 1.10 -2.67 15.79
N PHE A 354 0.78 -3.72 16.55
CA PHE A 354 -0.52 -3.92 17.18
C PHE A 354 -0.41 -4.21 18.68
N ASP A 355 0.74 -3.92 19.30
CA ASP A 355 1.01 -4.11 20.73
C ASP A 355 0.63 -5.52 21.24
N GLY A 356 0.90 -6.55 20.44
CA GLY A 356 0.62 -7.95 20.80
C GLY A 356 -0.86 -8.35 20.68
N VAL A 357 -1.75 -7.47 20.21
CA VAL A 357 -3.17 -7.77 20.09
C VAL A 357 -3.41 -8.76 18.95
N ASP A 358 -3.71 -10.01 19.32
CA ASP A 358 -4.11 -11.06 18.40
C ASP A 358 -5.32 -11.83 18.95
N ARG A 359 -6.43 -11.78 18.21
CA ARG A 359 -7.69 -12.42 18.56
C ARG A 359 -7.82 -13.83 17.99
N THR A 360 -6.87 -14.29 17.17
CA THR A 360 -6.94 -15.62 16.57
C THR A 360 -6.71 -16.71 17.64
N PRO A 361 -7.35 -17.89 17.50
CA PRO A 361 -7.20 -18.98 18.47
C PRO A 361 -5.75 -19.41 18.69
N ALA A 362 -5.50 -20.07 19.82
CA ALA A 362 -4.25 -20.77 20.04
C ALA A 362 -4.06 -21.89 19.00
N CYS A 363 -2.80 -22.21 18.70
CA CYS A 363 -2.48 -23.29 17.78
C CYS A 363 -2.66 -24.65 18.46
N PRO A 364 -3.15 -25.68 17.73
CA PRO A 364 -3.34 -27.04 18.25
C PRO A 364 -2.07 -27.70 18.78
#